data_AF-A0A6B3GWX9-F1
#
_entry.id   AF-A0A6B3GWX9-F1
#
_cell.length_a   1.000
_cell.length_b   1.000
_cell.length_c   1.000
_cell.angle_alpha   90.00
_cell.angle_beta   90.00
_cell.angle_gamma   90.00
#
_symmetry.space_group_name_H-M   'P 1'
#
loop_
_entity.id
_entity.type
_entity.pdbx_description
1 polymer ?
#
loop_
_entity_poly.entity_id
_entity_poly.type
_entity_poly.pdbx_seq_one_letter_code
_entity_poly.pdbx_strand_id
1 'polypeptide(L)'
;MTGVRQAARAAAADPVTAVLGGLGAPVEAADGTVLPLGGPSALWLVTGGGLDLFAVAAAEDGHWHFLGRLEAGTLLLGAVEGPRHTLV
;
A
#
# COMPACT_ATOMS: atom_id res chain seq x y z
N MET A 1 -3.40 -26.28 26.43
CA MET A 1 -3.64 -24.82 26.61
C MET A 1 -2.47 -23.96 26.09
N THR A 2 -1.75 -24.41 25.05
CA THR A 2 -0.47 -23.78 24.62
C THR A 2 -0.57 -23.06 23.27
N GLY A 3 -1.67 -23.23 22.53
CA GLY A 3 -1.91 -22.56 21.23
C GLY A 3 -2.47 -21.13 21.32
N VAL A 4 -3.10 -20.76 22.44
CA VAL A 4 -3.77 -19.45 22.59
C VAL A 4 -2.78 -18.29 22.69
N ARG A 5 -1.61 -18.51 23.30
CA ARG A 5 -0.57 -17.49 23.46
C ARG A 5 0.23 -17.23 22.16
N GLN A 6 0.20 -18.19 21.24
CA GLN A 6 0.88 -18.09 19.95
C GLN A 6 0.00 -17.40 18.88
N ALA A 7 -1.32 -17.53 18.98
CA ALA A 7 -2.30 -16.72 18.25
C ALA A 7 -2.47 -15.30 18.84
N ALA A 8 -2.24 -15.10 20.14
CA ALA A 8 -2.14 -13.76 20.75
C ALA A 8 -0.90 -12.97 20.26
N ARG A 9 0.04 -13.69 19.64
CA ARG A 9 1.13 -13.19 18.81
C ARG A 9 0.76 -13.33 17.32
N ALA A 10 -0.49 -13.12 16.93
CA ALA A 10 -0.77 -12.45 15.67
C ALA A 10 0.05 -11.16 15.75
N ALA A 11 1.18 -11.15 15.04
CA ALA A 11 2.38 -10.38 15.33
C ALA A 11 2.07 -8.98 15.86
N ALA A 12 2.63 -8.62 17.03
CA ALA A 12 2.71 -7.21 17.40
C ALA A 12 3.27 -6.49 16.17
N ALA A 13 2.47 -5.59 15.60
CA ALA A 13 2.82 -4.89 14.38
C ALA A 13 4.27 -4.42 14.51
N ASP A 14 5.06 -4.61 13.45
CA ASP A 14 6.45 -4.18 13.44
C ASP A 14 6.54 -2.76 14.03
N PRO A 15 7.38 -2.54 15.06
CA PRO A 15 7.31 -1.30 15.85
C PRO A 15 7.56 -0.06 14.99
N VAL A 16 8.34 -0.16 13.91
CA VAL A 16 8.55 0.95 12.97
C VAL A 16 7.28 1.24 12.19
N THR A 17 6.64 0.20 11.65
CA THR A 17 5.36 0.30 10.94
C THR A 17 4.26 0.86 11.84
N ALA A 18 4.21 0.45 13.11
CA ALA A 18 3.24 0.94 14.09
C ALA A 18 3.44 2.43 14.40
N VAL A 19 4.69 2.87 14.62
CA VAL A 19 5.00 4.28 14.93
C VAL A 19 4.73 5.17 13.72
N LEU A 20 5.22 4.78 12.53
CA LEU A 20 5.02 5.57 11.32
C LEU A 20 3.55 5.59 10.88
N GLY A 21 2.83 4.48 11.02
CA GLY A 21 1.40 4.41 10.72
C GLY A 21 0.56 5.35 11.59
N GLY A 22 0.98 5.60 12.82
CA GLY A 22 0.33 6.56 13.73
C GLY A 22 0.50 8.04 13.34
N LEU A 23 1.39 8.37 12.40
CA LEU A 23 1.59 9.74 11.91
C LEU A 23 0.67 10.11 10.74
N GLY A 24 0.06 9.13 10.09
CA GLY A 24 -0.76 9.30 8.89
C GLY A 24 -2.27 9.22 9.15
N ALA A 25 -3.04 9.27 8.07
CA ALA A 25 -4.47 8.95 8.07
C ALA A 25 -4.67 7.52 7.53
N PRO A 26 -5.41 6.64 8.24
CA PRO A 26 -5.65 5.28 7.79
C PRO A 26 -6.53 5.27 6.53
N VAL A 27 -6.19 4.37 5.59
CA VAL A 27 -6.97 4.11 4.39
C VAL A 27 -7.25 2.61 4.35
N GLU A 28 -8.52 2.24 4.55
CA GLU A 28 -8.98 0.85 4.46
C GLU A 28 -9.43 0.56 3.04
N ALA A 29 -9.02 -0.59 2.49
CA ALA A 29 -9.38 -1.02 1.15
C ALA A 29 -9.84 -2.47 1.17
N ALA A 30 -10.97 -2.74 0.52
CA ALA A 30 -11.44 -4.10 0.30
C ALA A 30 -10.69 -4.74 -0.88
N ASP A 31 -10.66 -6.07 -0.93
CA ASP A 31 -10.08 -6.80 -2.04
C ASP A 31 -10.65 -6.34 -3.39
N GLY A 32 -9.76 -6.04 -4.35
CA GLY A 32 -10.13 -5.52 -5.67
C GLY A 32 -10.40 -4.01 -5.72
N THR A 33 -10.25 -3.28 -4.61
CA THR A 33 -10.32 -1.82 -4.62
C THR A 33 -9.06 -1.24 -5.27
N VAL A 34 -9.25 -0.36 -6.25
CA VAL A 34 -8.16 0.42 -6.86
C VAL A 34 -8.00 1.71 -6.06
N LEU A 35 -6.79 1.98 -5.58
CA LEU A 35 -6.47 3.17 -4.81
C LEU A 35 -5.57 4.08 -5.63
N PRO A 36 -6.02 5.26 -6.06
CA PRO A 36 -5.09 6.21 -6.66
C PRO A 36 -4.08 6.63 -5.60
N LEU A 37 -2.78 6.46 -5.89
CA LEU A 37 -1.77 7.03 -5.03
C LEU A 37 -1.93 8.55 -5.10
N GLY A 38 -2.14 9.18 -3.94
CA GLY A 38 -2.27 10.63 -3.84
C GLY A 38 -1.10 11.36 -4.50
N GLY A 39 -1.21 12.69 -4.65
CA GLY A 39 -0.21 13.49 -5.35
C GLY A 39 1.23 13.37 -4.78
N PRO A 40 2.22 13.99 -5.43
CA PRO A 40 3.64 13.70 -5.22
C PRO A 40 4.18 14.03 -3.82
N SER A 41 3.43 14.79 -3.02
CA SER A 41 3.75 15.09 -1.63
C SER A 41 3.24 14.05 -0.63
N ALA A 42 2.48 13.04 -1.08
CA ALA A 42 1.98 11.97 -0.23
C ALA A 42 3.07 10.91 0.03
N LEU A 43 3.00 10.29 1.21
CA LEU A 43 3.79 9.12 1.58
C LEU A 43 2.81 8.04 2.06
N TRP A 44 2.83 6.90 1.37
CA TRP A 44 2.01 5.74 1.67
C TRP A 44 2.82 4.70 2.43
N LEU A 45 2.22 4.12 3.46
CA LEU A 45 2.77 3.01 4.22
C LEU A 45 1.76 1.87 4.18
N VAL A 46 2.18 0.70 3.70
CA VAL A 46 1.37 -0.51 3.82
C VAL A 46 1.50 -1.01 5.26
N THR A 47 0.43 -0.97 6.02
CA THR A 47 0.43 -1.38 7.44
C THR A 47 0.01 -2.83 7.66
N GLY A 48 -0.66 -3.44 6.66
CA GLY A 48 -1.14 -4.81 6.71
C GLY A 48 -1.61 -5.31 5.34
N GLY A 49 -1.82 -6.62 5.23
CA GLY A 49 -2.26 -7.25 3.98
C GLY A 49 -1.21 -7.19 2.88
N GLY A 50 -1.68 -7.09 1.63
CA GLY A 50 -0.82 -6.85 0.47
C GLY A 50 -1.57 -6.15 -0.65
N LEU A 51 -0.88 -5.24 -1.35
CA LEU A 51 -1.42 -4.45 -2.46
C LEU A 51 -0.59 -4.75 -3.71
N ASP A 52 -1.24 -4.88 -4.84
CA ASP A 52 -0.54 -5.02 -6.13
C ASP A 52 -0.42 -3.62 -6.75
N LEU A 53 0.81 -3.19 -7.02
CA LEU A 53 1.12 -1.88 -7.59
C LEU A 53 1.13 -1.94 -9.12
N PHE A 54 0.49 -0.97 -9.76
CA PHE A 54 0.42 -0.88 -11.21
C PHE A 54 0.86 0.49 -11.73
N ALA A 55 1.40 0.51 -12.95
CA ALA A 55 1.48 1.71 -13.78
C ALA A 55 0.38 1.64 -14.84
N VAL A 56 -0.49 2.64 -14.88
CA VAL A 56 -1.61 2.73 -15.81
C VAL A 56 -1.39 3.90 -16.76
N ALA A 57 -1.54 3.67 -18.06
CA ALA A 57 -1.30 4.70 -19.08
C ALA A 57 -2.34 5.84 -19.01
N ALA A 58 -1.87 7.09 -19.15
CA ALA A 58 -2.70 8.30 -19.11
C ALA A 58 -3.49 8.54 -20.42
N ALA A 59 -2.99 7.99 -21.54
CA ALA A 59 -3.74 7.91 -22.79
C ALA A 59 -4.58 6.62 -22.77
N GLU A 60 -5.84 6.71 -23.21
CA GLU A 60 -6.96 5.79 -22.97
C GLU A 60 -6.82 4.32 -23.46
N ASP A 61 -5.61 3.83 -23.73
CA ASP A 61 -5.38 2.44 -24.15
C ASP A 61 -5.35 1.45 -22.97
N GLY A 62 -5.53 1.93 -21.73
CA GLY A 62 -5.98 1.11 -20.60
C GLY A 62 -5.08 -0.07 -20.21
N HIS A 63 -3.79 -0.05 -20.58
CA HIS A 63 -2.86 -1.12 -20.24
C HIS A 63 -2.35 -0.98 -18.80
N TRP A 64 -2.68 -1.97 -17.98
CA TRP A 64 -2.21 -2.10 -16.61
C TRP A 64 -0.89 -2.85 -16.61
N HIS A 65 0.17 -2.17 -16.17
CA HIS A 65 1.48 -2.79 -16.01
C HIS A 65 1.70 -3.13 -14.55
N PHE A 66 1.66 -4.42 -14.20
CA PHE A 66 2.00 -4.88 -12.86
C PHE A 66 3.47 -4.60 -12.56
N LEU A 67 3.73 -3.87 -11.48
CA LEU A 67 5.08 -3.50 -11.04
C LEU A 67 5.57 -4.37 -9.89
N GLY A 68 4.66 -4.87 -9.06
CA GLY A 68 5.00 -5.73 -7.94
C GLY A 68 3.93 -5.75 -6.86
N ARG A 69 4.13 -6.63 -5.88
CA ARG A 69 3.28 -6.72 -4.69
C ARG A 69 3.97 -6.00 -3.54
N LEU A 70 3.23 -5.10 -2.90
CA LEU A 70 3.62 -4.37 -1.72
C LEU A 70 3.08 -5.10 -0.50
N GLU A 71 3.93 -5.36 0.48
CA GLU A 71 3.56 -6.00 1.74
C GLU A 71 3.71 -5.03 2.90
N ALA A 72 3.25 -5.41 4.09
CA ALA A 72 3.38 -4.60 5.30
C ALA A 72 4.83 -4.13 5.53
N GLY A 73 5.00 -2.85 5.86
CA GLY A 73 6.29 -2.19 6.02
C GLY A 73 6.81 -1.53 4.74
N THR A 74 6.16 -1.71 3.59
CA THR A 74 6.54 -1.01 2.35
C THR A 74 6.15 0.46 2.42
N LEU A 75 7.11 1.34 2.10
CA LEU A 75 6.90 2.78 1.93
C LEU A 75 6.92 3.14 0.44
N LEU A 76 5.96 3.95 0.01
CA LEU A 76 5.82 4.39 -1.37
C LEU A 76 5.49 5.89 -1.42
N LEU A 77 6.15 6.62 -2.31
CA LEU A 77 5.79 8.02 -2.57
C LEU A 77 4.51 8.10 -3.39
N GLY A 78 3.73 9.16 -3.18
CA GLY A 78 2.56 9.46 -4.00
C GLY A 78 2.90 9.51 -5.49
N ALA A 79 1.89 9.28 -6.33
CA ALA A 79 2.08 9.35 -7.76
C ALA A 79 2.47 10.77 -8.18
N VAL A 80 3.50 10.84 -9.02
CA VAL A 80 3.74 12.01 -9.87
C VAL A 80 2.99 11.78 -11.16
N GLU A 81 2.24 12.77 -11.65
CA GLU A 81 1.67 12.72 -12.99
C GLU A 81 2.82 12.58 -14.00
N GLY A 82 3.04 11.36 -14.50
CA GLY A 82 4.04 11.09 -15.51
C GLY A 82 3.52 11.47 -16.89
N PRO A 83 4.39 11.75 -17.87
CA PRO A 83 3.96 12.10 -19.22
C PRO A 83 3.22 10.97 -19.96
N ARG A 84 3.19 9.74 -19.39
CA ARG A 84 2.57 8.57 -20.02
C ARG A 84 1.85 7.62 -19.06
N HIS A 85 2.21 7.54 -17.78
CA HIS A 85 1.60 6.61 -16.83
C HIS A 85 1.48 7.21 -15.42
N THR A 86 0.43 6.81 -14.70
CA THR A 86 0.17 7.14 -13.29
C THR A 86 0.19 5.84 -12.46
N LEU A 87 0.73 5.93 -11.25
CA LEU A 87 0.79 4.78 -10.33
C LEU A 87 -0.49 4.66 -9.53
N VAL A 88 -1.03 3.44 -9.47
CA VAL A 88 -2.23 3.06 -8.70
C VAL A 88 -2.04 1.73 -8.01
#